data_AF-A0A945NIV4-F1
#
_entry.id   AF-A0A945NIV4-F1
#
_cell.length_a   1.000
_cell.length_b   1.000
_cell.length_c   1.000
_cell.angle_alpha   90.00
_cell.angle_beta   90.00
_cell.angle_gamma   90.00
#
_symmetry.space_group_name_H-M   'P 1'
#
loop_
_entity.id
_entity.type
_entity.pdbx_description
1 polymer ?
#
loop_
_entity_poly.entity_id
_entity_poly.type
_entity_poly.pdbx_seq_one_letter_code
_entity_poly.pdbx_strand_id
1 'polypeptide(L)' 'MEQSRRLSDKIILAHQQACDENNAEVASLLLQALEVDLTAVGGINNEHRESTEKLEAAFTLHEKTFPG' A
#
# COMPACT_ATOMS: atom_id res chain seq x y z
N MET A 1 22.92 -1.32 -1.88
CA MET A 1 22.12 -2.19 -2.76
C MET A 1 20.91 -1.37 -3.16
N GLU A 2 20.79 -1.06 -4.45
CA GLU A 2 19.62 -0.35 -4.98
C GLU A 2 18.38 -1.18 -4.64
N GLN A 3 17.61 -0.72 -3.66
CA GLN A 3 16.24 -1.18 -3.47
C GLN A 3 15.50 -0.68 -4.71
N SER A 4 15.54 -1.46 -5.79
CA SER A 4 14.72 -1.29 -6.98
C SER A 4 13.29 -1.10 -6.47
N ARG A 5 12.85 0.18 -6.44
CA ARG A 5 11.65 0.66 -5.76
C ARG A 5 10.52 -0.33 -6.01
N ARG A 6 10.23 -1.17 -5.01
CA ARG A 6 9.26 -2.26 -5.09
C ARG A 6 7.95 -1.69 -5.62
N LEU A 7 7.18 -2.47 -6.37
CA LEU A 7 5.90 -2.03 -6.90
C LEU A 7 5.02 -1.48 -5.76
N SER A 8 5.05 -2.13 -4.60
CA SER A 8 4.44 -1.68 -3.33
C SER A 8 4.79 -0.23 -2.93
N ASP A 9 6.05 0.21 -3.07
CA ASP A 9 6.48 1.57 -2.71
C ASP A 9 5.81 2.63 -3.62
N LYS A 10 5.70 2.32 -4.91
CA LYS A 10 5.01 3.18 -5.89
C LYS A 10 3.51 3.22 -5.65
N ILE A 11 2.92 2.08 -5.27
CA ILE A 11 1.50 1.99 -4.95
C ILE A 11 1.17 2.82 -3.71
N ILE A 12 2.02 2.81 -2.68
CA ILE A 12 1.84 3.63 -1.47
C ILE A 12 1.88 5.12 -1.81
N LEU A 13 2.84 5.57 -2.63
CA LEU A 13 2.91 6.97 -3.06
C LEU A 13 1.68 7.38 -3.86
N ALA A 14 1.24 6.54 -4.79
CA ALA A 14 0.02 6.79 -5.57
C ALA A 14 -1.23 6.80 -4.69
N HIS A 15 -1.31 5.93 -3.68
CA HIS A 15 -2.43 5.86 -2.74
C HIS A 15 -2.52 7.14 -1.91
N GLN A 16 -1.38 7.61 -1.37
CA GLN A 16 -1.31 8.89 -0.67
C GLN A 16 -1.77 10.05 -1.54
N GLN A 17 -1.34 10.07 -2.81
CA GLN A 17 -1.77 11.11 -3.74
C GLN A 17 -3.28 11.01 -4.02
N ALA A 18 -3.84 9.81 -4.22
CA ALA A 18 -5.27 9.63 -4.42
C ALA A 18 -6.09 10.05 -3.18
N CYS A 19 -5.56 9.83 -1.97
CA CYS A 19 -6.14 10.34 -0.73
C CYS A 19 -6.13 11.88 -0.67
N ASP A 20 -5.04 12.53 -1.08
CA ASP A 20 -4.94 14.00 -1.15
C ASP A 20 -5.93 14.59 -2.17
N GLU A 21 -6.02 13.95 -3.34
CA GLU A 21 -6.96 14.31 -4.41
C GLU A 21 -8.43 13.92 -4.09
N ASN A 22 -8.72 13.37 -2.91
CA ASN A 22 -10.04 12.90 -2.49
C ASN A 22 -10.69 11.89 -3.47
N ASN A 23 -9.86 11.11 -4.17
CA ASN A 23 -10.30 10.16 -5.17
C ASN A 23 -10.44 8.75 -4.57
N ALA A 24 -11.59 8.52 -3.92
CA ALA A 24 -11.86 7.31 -3.14
C ALA A 24 -11.75 6.01 -3.96
N GLU A 25 -12.29 6.00 -5.18
CA GLU A 25 -12.25 4.81 -6.05
C GLU A 25 -10.81 4.45 -6.41
N VAL A 26 -9.99 5.43 -6.78
CA VAL A 26 -8.58 5.22 -7.11
C VAL A 26 -7.79 4.78 -5.88
N ALA A 27 -8.01 5.41 -4.73
CA ALA A 27 -7.35 5.02 -3.48
C ALA A 27 -7.71 3.57 -3.08
N SER A 28 -8.96 3.14 -3.28
CA SER A 28 -9.40 1.77 -2.96
C SER A 28 -8.75 0.72 -3.90
N LEU A 29 -8.65 1.03 -5.20
CA LEU A 29 -7.99 0.16 -6.18
C LEU A 29 -6.49 0.03 -5.91
N LEU A 30 -5.82 1.12 -5.53
CA LEU A 30 -4.41 1.12 -5.18
C LEU A 30 -4.15 0.33 -3.90
N LEU A 31 -5.04 0.43 -2.91
CA LEU A 31 -4.93 -0.35 -1.67
C LEU A 31 -5.03 -1.86 -1.94
N GLN A 32 -5.99 -2.28 -2.77
CA GLN A 32 -6.10 -3.69 -3.20
C GLN A 32 -4.88 -4.16 -4.00
N ALA A 33 -4.34 -3.32 -4.88
CA ALA A 33 -3.11 -3.64 -5.61
C ALA A 33 -1.91 -3.84 -4.67
N LEU A 34 -1.83 -3.04 -3.59
CA LEU A 34 -0.79 -3.17 -2.56
C LEU A 34 -0.91 -4.50 -1.83
N GLU A 35 -2.13 -4.88 -1.43
CA GLU A 35 -2.40 -6.14 -0.76
C GLU A 35 -1.97 -7.34 -1.62
N VAL A 36 -2.31 -7.33 -2.91
CA VAL A 36 -1.93 -8.40 -3.85
C VAL A 36 -0.41 -8.48 -4.04
N ASP A 37 0.27 -7.35 -4.22
CA ASP A 37 1.73 -7.30 -4.40
C ASP A 37 2.47 -7.85 -3.17
N LEU A 38 2.03 -7.47 -1.97
CA LEU A 38 2.65 -7.92 -0.72
C LEU A 38 2.32 -9.39 -0.41
N THR A 39 1.12 -9.86 -0.75
CA THR A 39 0.72 -11.26 -0.55
C THR A 39 1.41 -12.20 -1.56
N ALA A 40 1.67 -11.73 -2.79
CA ALA A 40 2.42 -12.48 -3.81
C ALA A 40 3.90 -12.71 -3.42
N VAL A 41 4.45 -11.88 -2.54
CA VAL A 41 5.82 -11.97 -2.00
C VAL A 41 5.87 -12.87 -0.73
N GLY A 42 4.84 -13.67 -0.47
CA GLY A 42 4.72 -14.59 0.67
C GLY A 42 5.61 -15.85 0.61
N GLY A 43 6.91 -15.70 0.37
CA GLY A 43 7.91 -16.77 0.42
C GLY A 43 8.88 -16.62 1.60
N ILE A 44 8.62 -17.32 2.70
CA ILE A 44 9.52 -17.68 3.83
C ILE A 44 10.74 -16.75 4.01
N ASN A 45 10.59 -15.51 4.47
CA ASN A 45 11.67 -14.78 5.15
C ASN A 45 11.24 -13.44 5.77
N ASN A 46 12.10 -12.94 6.66
CA ASN A 46 12.03 -11.77 7.54
C ASN A 46 11.50 -10.44 6.94
N GLU A 47 11.34 -10.33 5.62
CA GLU A 47 10.81 -9.16 4.89
C GLU A 47 9.29 -8.96 5.05
N HIS A 48 8.61 -9.91 5.71
CA HIS A 48 7.18 -9.85 5.97
C HIS A 48 6.81 -8.69 6.91
N ARG A 49 7.66 -8.37 7.91
CA ARG A 49 7.32 -7.38 8.95
C ARG A 49 7.17 -5.97 8.38
N GLU A 50 8.21 -5.49 7.67
CA GLU A 50 8.17 -4.16 7.04
C GLU A 50 7.07 -4.03 5.98
N SER A 51 6.75 -5.15 5.29
CA SER A 51 5.70 -5.19 4.29
C SER A 51 4.32 -5.07 4.93
N THR A 52 4.06 -5.82 6.00
CA THR A 52 2.83 -5.75 6.78
C THR A 52 2.64 -4.36 7.41
N GLU A 53 3.69 -3.77 7.99
CA GLU A 53 3.62 -2.42 8.58
C GLU A 53 3.23 -1.35 7.55
N LYS A 54 3.73 -1.45 6.31
CA LYS A 54 3.37 -0.54 5.23
C LYS A 54 1.92 -0.71 4.76
N LEU A 55 1.44 -1.95 4.71
CA LEU A 55 0.05 -2.25 4.37
C LEU A 55 -0.90 -1.67 5.43
N GLU A 56 -0.63 -1.93 6.70
CA GLU A 56 -1.41 -1.41 7.82
C GLU A 56 -1.45 0.11 7.84
N ALA A 57 -0.32 0.77 7.55
CA ALA A 57 -0.26 2.22 7.44
C ALA A 57 -1.13 2.77 6.29
N ALA A 58 -1.11 2.11 5.12
CA ALA A 58 -1.95 2.50 3.97
C ALA A 58 -3.45 2.29 4.25
N PHE A 59 -3.82 1.19 4.91
CA PHE A 59 -5.20 0.95 5.36
C PHE A 59 -5.67 2.02 6.36
N THR A 60 -4.85 2.30 7.38
CA THR A 60 -5.16 3.33 8.39
C THR A 60 -5.38 4.70 7.75
N LEU A 61 -4.53 5.07 6.77
CA LEU A 61 -4.69 6.32 6.04
C LEU A 61 -5.99 6.33 5.22
N HIS A 62 -6.30 5.23 4.53
CA HIS A 62 -7.51 5.11 3.73
C HIS A 62 -8.78 5.27 4.56
N GLU A 63 -8.89 4.57 5.69
CA GLU A 63 -10.03 4.68 6.62
C GLU A 63 -10.17 6.09 7.19
N LYS A 64 -9.05 6.76 7.47
CA LYS A 64 -9.06 8.13 7.97
C LYS A 64 -9.52 9.14 6.93
N THR A 65 -9.11 8.97 5.67
CA THR A 65 -9.47 9.89 4.58
C THR A 65 -10.89 9.62 4.07
N PHE A 66 -11.30 8.35 4.04
CA PHE A 66 -12.61 7.92 3.57
C PHE A 66 -13.34 7.15 4.68
N PRO A 67 -13.71 7.81 5.80
CA PRO A 67 -14.57 7.19 6.79
C PRO A 67 -15.94 6.99 6.15
N GLY A 68 -16.40 5.74 6.12
CA GLY A 68 -17.75 5.39 5.68
C GLY A 68 -18.81 6.04 6.57
#